data_AF-A0A1D6MED4-F1
#
_entry.id   AF-A0A1D6MED4-F1
#
_cell.length_a   1.000
_cell.length_b   1.000
_cell.length_c   1.000
_cell.angle_alpha   90.00
_cell.angle_beta   90.00
_cell.angle_gamma   90.00
#
_symmetry.space_group_name_H-M   'P 1'
#
loop_
_entity.id
_entity.type
_entity.pdbx_description
1 polymer ?
#
loop_
_entity_poly.entity_id
_entity_poly.type
_entity_poly.pdbx_seq_one_letter_code
_entity_poly.pdbx_strand_id
1 'polypeptide(L)'
;MSSKTEVMNLLESAGFSRSNPYYVVQQGKIASLTLMKDSERLDLLKEIGGTRVYEDRRKESLKIMTETANKRKQIDQVVHYLEERLRELDEEKEELKKYQQLDKQRRSLEYTILDHELNDARNELASMDDNRRKISESMSLADNEVVDVREMIKSFDKEIKVSTKGINDTKAQKEGVEKRRTEALKVVAKIELDLRDIKDRIVNEKRAKDEAARDLQSVRRESEKSKSELAEISKVHQAKLKEEEDISKSIMDREKRLSILYQKQGRATQFANKAARDKWLQKEIEDLKPVLLSNKKQEGLLQEEIQKLKDEINDLTNYIESRKSESSKLEETLAKRHNDYNDLRKQRDVLQEERKSYWKEESEVTAELDRLQEDLIKAQKSLDQATPGDIRRGLNSVSRIIKDHGITGVFGPVLELVDCEEKFFTAVEVTAANSLFHVVVENDDISTKIIQILTREKGGRVTFIPLNRVKVPDLSCPQSPDFVPLLKKLKYRSDHRRAFEQVFGRTVICRDLETATKVARSNGLDCITLDGS
;
A
#
# COMPACT_ATOMS: atom_id res chain seq x y z
N MET A 1 59.67 -85.69 -7.59
CA MET A 1 61.13 -85.49 -7.48
C MET A 1 61.39 -84.88 -6.12
N SER A 2 62.00 -85.61 -5.20
CA SER A 2 62.37 -85.07 -3.88
C SER A 2 63.34 -83.92 -4.06
N SER A 3 63.12 -82.83 -3.34
CA SER A 3 63.94 -81.63 -3.44
C SER A 3 65.36 -81.93 -2.95
N LYS A 4 66.37 -81.29 -3.53
CA LYS A 4 67.77 -81.38 -3.08
C LYS A 4 67.89 -81.16 -1.56
N THR A 5 67.04 -80.30 -0.99
CA THR A 5 66.99 -80.02 0.45
C THR A 5 66.52 -81.21 1.29
N GLU A 6 65.55 -81.99 0.81
CA GLU A 6 65.02 -83.16 1.54
C GLU A 6 66.02 -84.30 1.59
N VAL A 7 66.71 -84.56 0.47
CA VAL A 7 67.79 -85.56 0.41
C VAL A 7 68.95 -85.17 1.32
N MET A 8 69.29 -83.87 1.37
CA MET A 8 70.36 -83.36 2.24
C MET A 8 69.98 -83.46 3.72
N ASN A 9 68.75 -83.11 4.09
CA ASN A 9 68.27 -83.25 5.47
C ASN A 9 68.24 -84.72 5.93
N LEU A 10 67.92 -85.65 5.01
CA LEU A 10 67.96 -87.09 5.29
C LEU A 10 69.39 -87.58 5.55
N LEU A 11 70.36 -87.16 4.72
CA LEU A 11 71.77 -87.51 4.90
C LEU A 11 72.35 -86.93 6.20
N GLU A 12 72.03 -85.68 6.54
CA GLU A 12 72.41 -85.08 7.83
C GLU A 12 71.75 -85.81 9.02
N SER A 13 70.49 -86.23 8.90
CA SER A 13 69.81 -87.02 9.95
C SER A 13 70.41 -88.42 10.15
N ALA A 14 71.04 -88.98 9.12
CA ALA A 14 71.77 -90.25 9.15
C ALA A 14 73.22 -90.11 9.64
N GLY A 15 73.66 -88.90 10.02
CA GLY A 15 75.01 -88.65 10.56
C GLY A 15 76.08 -88.28 9.53
N PHE A 16 75.70 -88.10 8.26
CA PHE A 16 76.63 -87.64 7.22
C PHE A 16 76.63 -86.11 7.15
N SER A 17 77.75 -85.49 7.52
CA SER A 17 77.87 -84.03 7.45
C SER A 17 78.01 -83.53 6.02
N ARG A 18 77.29 -82.45 5.70
CA ARG A 18 77.28 -81.76 4.40
C ARG A 18 78.60 -81.11 4.01
N SER A 19 79.36 -80.60 4.99
CA SER A 19 80.46 -79.66 4.73
C SER A 19 81.85 -80.27 4.92
N ASN A 20 81.98 -81.31 5.74
CA ASN A 20 83.24 -82.01 5.90
C ASN A 20 83.06 -83.53 6.09
N PRO A 21 83.30 -84.34 5.05
CA PRO A 21 83.39 -85.77 5.21
C PRO A 21 84.72 -86.09 5.91
N TYR A 22 84.73 -86.14 7.24
CA TYR A 22 85.89 -86.61 8.02
C TYR A 22 86.30 -88.04 7.61
N TYR A 23 85.37 -88.77 6.99
CA TYR A 23 85.53 -90.10 6.41
C TYR A 23 86.08 -90.12 4.97
N VAL A 24 86.31 -88.97 4.34
CA VAL A 24 86.93 -88.87 3.00
C VAL A 24 88.19 -88.02 3.07
N VAL A 25 89.36 -88.68 3.00
CA VAL A 25 90.67 -88.01 3.04
C VAL A 25 91.19 -87.82 1.62
N GLN A 26 91.11 -86.59 1.11
CA GLN A 26 91.71 -86.19 -0.16
C GLN A 26 93.16 -85.70 0.03
N GLN A 27 93.97 -85.78 -1.03
CA GLN A 27 95.37 -85.33 -0.99
C GLN A 27 95.42 -83.83 -0.66
N GLY A 28 96.13 -83.45 0.41
CA GLY A 28 96.22 -82.06 0.92
C GLY A 28 95.38 -81.77 2.19
N LYS A 29 94.44 -82.65 2.57
CA LYS A 29 93.59 -82.46 3.76
C LYS A 29 94.36 -82.48 5.09
N ILE A 30 95.44 -83.27 5.16
CA ILE A 30 96.31 -83.35 6.34
C ILE A 30 97.06 -82.02 6.56
N ALA A 31 97.57 -81.41 5.49
CA ALA A 31 98.20 -80.09 5.56
C ALA A 31 97.19 -78.98 5.91
N SER A 32 95.94 -79.09 5.44
CA SER A 32 94.91 -78.12 5.84
C SER A 32 94.60 -78.21 7.34
N LEU A 33 94.51 -79.42 7.91
CA LEU A 33 94.21 -79.60 9.35
C LEU A 33 95.31 -79.04 10.27
N THR A 34 96.57 -79.09 9.84
CA THR A 34 97.70 -78.54 10.63
C THR A 34 97.80 -77.01 10.52
N LEU A 35 97.29 -76.41 9.44
CA LEU A 35 97.30 -74.96 9.18
C LEU A 35 96.00 -74.24 9.61
N MET A 36 94.96 -74.94 10.07
CA MET A 36 93.70 -74.34 10.51
C MET A 36 93.88 -73.42 11.72
N LYS A 37 93.17 -72.29 11.72
CA LYS A 37 93.06 -71.41 12.88
C LYS A 37 92.20 -72.04 13.98
N ASP A 38 92.39 -71.62 15.22
CA ASP A 38 91.66 -72.21 16.36
C ASP A 38 90.13 -72.07 16.25
N SER A 39 89.62 -71.01 15.61
CA SER A 39 88.18 -70.85 15.32
C SER A 39 87.67 -71.88 14.31
N GLU A 40 88.44 -72.17 13.26
CA GLU A 40 88.08 -73.15 12.23
C GLU A 40 88.18 -74.58 12.80
N ARG A 41 89.14 -74.81 13.70
CA ARG A 41 89.28 -76.07 14.44
C ARG A 41 88.10 -76.27 15.41
N LEU A 42 87.61 -75.21 16.05
CA LEU A 42 86.40 -75.24 16.87
C LEU A 42 85.15 -75.52 16.05
N ASP A 43 85.00 -74.89 14.88
CA ASP A 43 83.87 -75.16 13.98
C ASP A 43 83.87 -76.60 13.47
N LEU A 44 85.05 -77.16 13.19
CA LEU A 44 85.23 -78.56 12.86
C LEU A 44 84.79 -79.48 14.02
N LEU A 45 85.20 -79.17 15.26
CA LEU A 45 84.80 -79.92 16.45
C LEU A 45 83.28 -79.84 16.70
N LYS A 46 82.66 -78.68 16.47
CA LYS A 46 81.20 -78.51 16.56
C LYS A 46 80.45 -79.29 15.48
N GLU A 47 81.06 -79.43 14.29
CA GLU A 47 80.52 -80.25 13.21
C GLU A 47 80.60 -81.74 13.54
N ILE A 48 81.75 -82.21 14.04
CA ILE A 48 81.97 -83.60 14.49
C ILE A 48 81.04 -83.95 15.67
N GLY A 49 80.87 -83.03 16.62
CA GLY A 49 79.96 -83.19 17.74
C GLY A 49 78.47 -83.07 17.39
N GLY A 50 78.13 -82.82 16.11
CA GLY A 50 76.74 -82.67 15.65
C GLY A 50 76.01 -81.44 16.20
N THR A 51 76.69 -80.55 16.91
CA THR A 51 76.10 -79.38 17.57
C THR A 51 75.89 -78.20 16.61
N ARG A 52 76.50 -78.24 15.41
CA ARG A 52 76.37 -77.21 14.38
C ARG A 52 74.92 -77.00 13.91
N VAL A 53 74.20 -78.08 13.59
CA VAL A 53 72.78 -78.00 13.17
C VAL A 53 71.90 -77.41 14.28
N TYR A 54 72.21 -77.73 15.54
CA TYR A 54 71.53 -77.15 16.69
C TYR A 54 71.83 -75.66 16.85
N GLU A 55 73.10 -75.23 16.75
CA GLU A 55 73.46 -73.79 16.81
C GLU A 55 72.82 -72.98 15.68
N ASP A 56 72.81 -73.51 14.44
CA ASP A 56 72.21 -72.85 13.29
C ASP A 56 70.68 -72.74 13.44
N ARG A 57 69.99 -73.82 13.83
CA ARG A 57 68.53 -73.78 14.10
C ARG A 57 68.18 -72.87 15.27
N ARG A 58 69.02 -72.83 16.31
CA ARG A 58 68.84 -71.93 17.46
C ARG A 58 69.01 -70.48 17.04
N LYS A 59 70.01 -70.16 16.22
CA LYS A 59 70.24 -68.80 15.70
C LYS A 59 69.09 -68.34 14.80
N GLU A 60 68.60 -69.20 13.92
CA GLU A 60 67.44 -68.90 13.07
C GLU A 60 66.15 -68.75 13.90
N SER A 61 65.92 -69.64 14.87
CA SER A 61 64.78 -69.53 15.79
C SER A 61 64.83 -68.25 16.62
N LEU A 62 66.02 -67.86 17.11
CA LEU A 62 66.22 -66.60 17.82
C LEU A 62 65.92 -65.40 16.91
N LYS A 63 66.35 -65.44 15.65
CA LYS A 63 66.05 -64.39 14.67
C LYS A 63 64.54 -64.27 14.43
N ILE A 64 63.85 -65.38 14.16
CA ILE A 64 62.39 -65.41 13.99
C ILE A 64 61.68 -64.91 15.25
N MET A 65 62.17 -65.28 16.44
CA MET A 65 61.61 -64.82 17.72
C MET A 65 61.80 -63.31 17.89
N THR A 66 62.95 -62.75 17.53
CA THR A 66 63.19 -61.29 17.57
C THR A 66 62.31 -60.54 16.56
N GLU A 67 62.15 -61.06 15.34
CA GLU A 67 61.25 -60.48 14.33
C GLU A 67 59.79 -60.55 14.77
N THR A 68 59.38 -61.65 15.39
CA THR A 68 58.01 -61.83 15.92
C THR A 68 57.76 -60.91 17.12
N ALA A 69 58.75 -60.74 18.00
CA ALA A 69 58.66 -59.79 19.11
C ALA A 69 58.53 -58.34 18.61
N ASN A 70 59.27 -57.98 17.57
CA ASN A 70 59.15 -56.65 16.93
C ASN A 70 57.78 -56.45 16.27
N LYS A 71 57.27 -57.46 15.53
CA LYS A 71 55.91 -57.44 14.96
C LYS A 71 54.85 -57.32 16.04
N ARG A 72 55.00 -58.06 17.15
CA ARG A 72 54.09 -57.95 18.31
C ARG A 72 54.11 -56.55 18.89
N LYS A 73 55.27 -55.94 19.09
CA LYS A 73 55.39 -54.56 19.58
C LYS A 73 54.72 -53.55 18.65
N GLN A 74 54.83 -53.74 17.33
CA GLN A 74 54.11 -52.90 16.35
C GLN A 74 52.59 -53.10 16.44
N ILE A 75 52.13 -54.35 16.59
CA ILE A 75 50.71 -54.64 16.78
C ILE A 75 50.20 -53.99 18.07
N ASP A 76 50.93 -54.10 19.18
CA ASP A 76 50.54 -53.49 20.47
C ASP A 76 50.45 -51.96 20.36
N GLN A 77 51.34 -51.31 19.59
CA GLN A 77 51.25 -49.88 19.30
C GLN A 77 50.00 -49.51 18.47
N VAL A 78 49.69 -50.31 17.44
CA VAL A 78 48.48 -50.10 16.63
C VAL A 78 47.22 -50.32 17.46
N VAL A 79 47.21 -51.33 18.34
CA VAL A 79 46.09 -51.58 19.26
C VAL A 79 45.90 -50.40 20.19
N HIS A 80 46.97 -49.86 20.79
CA HIS A 80 46.86 -48.69 21.65
C HIS A 80 46.32 -47.47 20.90
N TYR A 81 46.76 -47.25 19.66
CA TYR A 81 46.22 -46.17 18.81
C TYR A 81 44.73 -46.39 18.49
N LEU A 82 44.32 -47.62 18.20
CA LEU A 82 42.91 -47.96 17.97
C LEU A 82 42.06 -47.77 19.24
N GLU A 83 42.58 -48.11 20.42
CA GLU A 83 41.90 -47.90 21.70
C GLU A 83 41.72 -46.41 22.04
N GLU A 84 42.70 -45.58 21.70
CA GLU A 84 42.60 -44.12 21.83
C GLU A 84 41.56 -43.57 20.85
N ARG A 85 41.61 -44.01 19.58
CA ARG A 85 40.62 -43.62 18.57
C ARG A 85 39.21 -44.08 18.91
N LEU A 86 39.07 -45.24 19.54
CA LEU A 86 37.78 -45.75 20.01
C LEU A 86 37.23 -44.90 21.16
N ARG A 87 38.09 -44.39 22.04
CA ARG A 87 37.70 -43.46 23.11
C ARG A 87 37.22 -42.13 22.55
N GLU A 88 37.95 -41.54 21.61
CA GLU A 88 37.52 -40.33 20.90
C GLU A 88 36.15 -40.54 20.24
N LEU A 89 35.95 -41.68 19.57
CA LEU A 89 34.69 -42.00 18.91
C LEU A 89 33.51 -42.15 19.90
N ASP A 90 33.76 -42.68 21.10
CA ASP A 90 32.71 -42.80 22.13
C ASP A 90 32.37 -41.43 22.74
N GLU A 91 33.35 -40.52 22.88
CA GLU A 91 33.10 -39.12 23.24
C GLU A 91 32.27 -38.39 22.16
N GLU A 92 32.65 -38.51 20.89
CA GLU A 92 31.91 -37.95 19.75
C GLU A 92 30.47 -38.48 19.70
N LYS A 93 30.27 -39.77 19.99
CA LYS A 93 28.95 -40.40 20.07
C LYS A 93 28.10 -39.84 21.21
N GLU A 94 28.67 -39.62 22.39
CA GLU A 94 27.94 -39.01 23.51
C GLU A 94 27.60 -37.53 23.23
N GLU A 95 28.49 -36.80 22.55
CA GLU A 95 28.19 -35.46 22.06
C GLU A 95 27.04 -35.47 21.03
N LEU A 96 27.09 -36.39 20.06
CA LEU A 96 26.03 -36.54 19.06
C LEU A 96 24.68 -36.91 19.70
N LYS A 97 24.66 -37.76 20.73
CA LYS A 97 23.44 -38.06 21.49
C LYS A 97 22.86 -36.82 22.17
N LYS A 98 23.71 -36.00 22.82
CA LYS A 98 23.28 -34.73 23.43
C LYS A 98 22.73 -33.79 22.37
N TYR A 99 23.41 -33.67 21.23
CA TYR A 99 22.93 -32.89 20.09
C TYR A 99 21.55 -33.36 19.62
N GLN A 100 21.36 -34.67 19.42
CA GLN A 100 20.07 -35.23 18.99
C GLN A 100 18.96 -34.97 20.00
N GLN A 101 19.26 -35.04 21.30
CA GLN A 101 18.30 -34.72 22.35
C GLN A 101 17.91 -33.24 22.32
N LEU A 102 18.88 -32.34 22.18
CA LEU A 102 18.64 -30.90 22.07
C LEU A 102 17.90 -30.54 20.77
N ASP A 103 18.23 -31.16 19.64
CA ASP A 103 17.51 -30.96 18.39
C ASP A 103 16.07 -31.46 18.48
N LYS A 104 15.83 -32.60 19.15
CA LYS A 104 14.47 -33.07 19.40
C LYS A 104 13.67 -32.09 20.27
N GLN A 105 14.29 -31.50 21.29
CA GLN A 105 13.68 -30.45 22.11
C GLN A 105 13.40 -29.19 21.28
N ARG A 106 14.37 -28.74 20.48
CA ARG A 106 14.22 -27.60 19.56
C ARG A 106 13.05 -27.81 18.61
N ARG A 107 12.96 -28.98 17.97
CA ARG A 107 11.87 -29.34 17.06
C ARG A 107 10.51 -29.40 17.77
N SER A 108 10.47 -29.84 19.03
CA SER A 108 9.22 -29.82 19.80
C SER A 108 8.76 -28.39 20.12
N LEU A 109 9.68 -27.50 20.46
CA LEU A 109 9.37 -26.08 20.70
C LEU A 109 8.96 -25.37 19.40
N GLU A 110 9.66 -25.64 18.31
CA GLU A 110 9.31 -25.15 16.98
C GLU A 110 7.89 -25.57 16.58
N TYR A 111 7.54 -26.84 16.80
CA TYR A 111 6.18 -27.32 16.59
C TYR A 111 5.16 -26.59 17.47
N THR A 112 5.46 -26.35 18.75
CA THR A 112 4.57 -25.60 19.66
C THR A 112 4.38 -24.16 19.21
N ILE A 113 5.43 -23.50 18.72
CA ILE A 113 5.33 -22.13 18.17
C ILE A 113 4.45 -22.13 16.93
N LEU A 114 4.70 -23.05 15.99
CA LEU A 114 3.88 -23.18 14.77
C LEU A 114 2.42 -23.52 15.07
N ASP A 115 2.15 -24.35 16.09
CA ASP A 115 0.79 -24.67 16.52
C ASP A 115 0.09 -23.45 17.13
N HIS A 116 0.82 -22.62 17.90
CA HIS A 116 0.31 -21.36 18.42
C HIS A 116 -0.01 -20.37 17.29
N GLU A 117 0.91 -20.17 16.35
CA GLU A 117 0.70 -19.30 15.19
C GLU A 117 -0.48 -19.77 14.33
N LEU A 118 -0.63 -21.08 14.16
CA LEU A 118 -1.76 -21.68 13.46
C LEU A 118 -3.07 -21.43 14.21
N ASN A 119 -3.06 -21.52 15.54
CA ASN A 119 -4.24 -21.24 16.36
C ASN A 119 -4.63 -19.75 16.32
N ASP A 120 -3.66 -18.85 16.33
CA ASP A 120 -3.88 -17.41 16.15
C ASP A 120 -4.49 -17.12 14.78
N ALA A 121 -3.94 -17.70 13.72
CA ALA A 121 -4.49 -17.58 12.37
C ALA A 121 -5.92 -18.15 12.27
N ARG A 122 -6.22 -19.24 12.98
CA ARG A 122 -7.59 -19.79 13.07
C ARG A 122 -8.55 -18.84 13.79
N ASN A 123 -8.11 -18.21 14.88
CA ASN A 123 -8.92 -17.23 15.61
C ASN A 123 -9.18 -15.99 14.77
N GLU A 124 -8.18 -15.51 14.05
CA GLU A 124 -8.32 -14.39 13.13
C GLU A 124 -9.30 -14.73 11.99
N LEU A 125 -9.18 -15.93 11.41
CA LEU A 125 -10.11 -16.42 10.39
C LEU A 125 -11.55 -16.51 10.92
N ALA A 126 -11.74 -17.03 12.14
CA ALA A 126 -13.06 -17.08 12.78
C ALA A 126 -13.65 -15.68 13.00
N SER A 127 -12.82 -14.70 13.39
CA SER A 127 -13.26 -13.31 13.53
C SER A 127 -13.64 -12.67 12.19
N MET A 128 -12.91 -12.99 11.12
CA MET A 128 -13.23 -12.54 9.77
C MET A 128 -14.55 -13.16 9.27
N ASP A 129 -14.79 -14.44 9.55
CA ASP A 129 -16.05 -15.10 9.22
C ASP A 129 -17.24 -14.52 9.98
N ASP A 130 -17.08 -14.18 11.25
CA ASP A 130 -18.11 -13.49 12.05
C ASP A 130 -18.41 -12.08 11.48
N ASN A 131 -17.37 -11.33 11.14
CA ASN A 131 -17.52 -10.03 10.47
C ASN A 131 -18.22 -10.17 9.11
N ARG A 132 -17.89 -11.20 8.32
CA ARG A 132 -18.58 -11.49 7.05
C ARG A 132 -20.06 -11.80 7.28
N ARG A 133 -20.40 -12.57 8.32
CA ARG A 133 -21.81 -12.85 8.68
C ARG A 133 -22.55 -11.56 9.05
N LYS A 134 -21.98 -10.72 9.90
CA LYS A 134 -22.57 -9.41 10.27
C LYS A 134 -22.79 -8.50 9.06
N ILE A 135 -21.83 -8.45 8.13
CA ILE A 135 -21.97 -7.69 6.88
C ILE A 135 -23.09 -8.29 6.01
N SER A 136 -23.15 -9.62 5.89
CA SER A 136 -24.21 -10.30 5.13
C SER A 136 -25.60 -10.06 5.72
N GLU A 137 -25.73 -10.06 7.05
CA GLU A 137 -26.99 -9.72 7.74
C GLU A 137 -27.37 -8.26 7.50
N SER A 138 -26.42 -7.34 7.63
CA SER A 138 -26.63 -5.91 7.34
C SER A 138 -27.03 -5.67 5.88
N MET A 139 -26.44 -6.42 4.95
CA MET A 139 -26.78 -6.36 3.53
C MET A 139 -28.19 -6.91 3.26
N SER A 140 -28.58 -8.00 3.93
CA SER A 140 -29.95 -8.54 3.87
C SER A 140 -30.97 -7.56 4.41
N LEU A 141 -30.68 -6.89 5.53
CA LEU A 141 -31.53 -5.83 6.08
C LEU A 141 -31.67 -4.65 5.10
N ALA A 142 -30.57 -4.18 4.51
CA ALA A 142 -30.60 -3.13 3.51
C ALA A 142 -31.37 -3.54 2.24
N ASP A 143 -31.27 -4.79 1.80
CA ASP A 143 -32.02 -5.28 0.64
C ASP A 143 -33.53 -5.34 0.94
N ASN A 144 -33.92 -5.74 2.15
CA ASN A 144 -35.31 -5.66 2.60
C ASN A 144 -35.81 -4.21 2.65
N GLU A 145 -35.02 -3.26 3.17
CA GLU A 145 -35.38 -1.83 3.14
C GLU A 145 -35.57 -1.31 1.70
N VAL A 146 -34.73 -1.75 0.76
CA VAL A 146 -34.88 -1.40 -0.66
C VAL A 146 -36.18 -1.97 -1.24
N VAL A 147 -36.56 -3.19 -0.87
CA VAL A 147 -37.84 -3.80 -1.28
C VAL A 147 -39.01 -2.99 -0.72
N ASP A 148 -38.99 -2.65 0.57
CA ASP A 148 -40.03 -1.86 1.22
C ASP A 148 -40.18 -0.48 0.57
N VAL A 149 -39.06 0.20 0.29
CA VAL A 149 -39.06 1.48 -0.42
C VAL A 149 -39.62 1.35 -1.84
N ARG A 150 -39.31 0.27 -2.56
CA ARG A 150 -39.90 0.01 -3.87
C ARG A 150 -41.41 -0.22 -3.80
N GLU A 151 -41.90 -0.90 -2.76
CA GLU A 151 -43.34 -1.06 -2.55
C GLU A 151 -44.02 0.28 -2.24
N MET A 152 -43.40 1.13 -1.41
CA MET A 152 -43.89 2.48 -1.13
C MET A 152 -43.91 3.36 -2.39
N ILE A 153 -42.87 3.30 -3.22
CA ILE A 153 -42.86 4.02 -4.51
C ILE A 153 -44.04 3.56 -5.38
N LYS A 154 -44.28 2.24 -5.44
CA LYS A 154 -45.38 1.66 -6.22
C LYS A 154 -46.76 2.07 -5.66
N SER A 155 -46.91 2.23 -4.35
CA SER A 155 -48.17 2.74 -3.77
C SER A 155 -48.35 4.23 -4.08
N PHE A 156 -47.31 5.05 -3.96
CA PHE A 156 -47.38 6.46 -4.34
C PHE A 156 -47.67 6.65 -5.83
N ASP A 157 -47.10 5.83 -6.71
CA ASP A 157 -47.42 5.86 -8.15
C ASP A 157 -48.90 5.55 -8.43
N LYS A 158 -49.50 4.63 -7.66
CA LYS A 158 -50.94 4.37 -7.75
C LYS A 158 -51.75 5.57 -7.26
N GLU A 159 -51.37 6.19 -6.15
CA GLU A 159 -52.03 7.39 -5.63
C GLU A 159 -51.94 8.56 -6.60
N ILE A 160 -50.77 8.79 -7.20
CA ILE A 160 -50.57 9.81 -8.23
C ILE A 160 -51.48 9.55 -9.43
N LYS A 161 -51.60 8.30 -9.88
CA LYS A 161 -52.52 7.93 -10.98
C LYS A 161 -53.98 8.21 -10.62
N VAL A 162 -54.40 7.88 -9.39
CA VAL A 162 -55.76 8.15 -8.91
C VAL A 162 -56.02 9.66 -8.83
N SER A 163 -55.11 10.43 -8.23
CA SER A 163 -55.21 11.89 -8.14
C SER A 163 -55.20 12.56 -9.52
N THR A 164 -54.36 12.09 -10.45
CA THR A 164 -54.33 12.61 -11.82
C THR A 164 -55.65 12.35 -12.53
N LYS A 165 -56.24 11.16 -12.36
CA LYS A 165 -57.57 10.85 -12.88
C LYS A 165 -58.63 11.77 -12.27
N GLY A 166 -58.60 11.97 -10.94
CA GLY A 166 -59.51 12.88 -10.25
C GLY A 166 -59.38 14.34 -10.71
N ILE A 167 -58.16 14.82 -10.98
CA ILE A 167 -57.92 16.15 -11.56
C ILE A 167 -58.52 16.25 -12.96
N ASN A 168 -58.33 15.25 -13.81
CA ASN A 168 -58.88 15.22 -15.17
C ASN A 168 -60.41 15.18 -15.15
N ASP A 169 -61.02 14.37 -14.29
CA ASP A 169 -62.48 14.30 -14.12
C ASP A 169 -63.04 15.65 -13.64
N THR A 170 -62.37 16.28 -12.67
CA THR A 170 -62.75 17.62 -12.17
C THR A 170 -62.63 18.69 -13.25
N LYS A 171 -61.56 18.62 -14.07
CA LYS A 171 -61.36 19.53 -15.21
C LYS A 171 -62.47 19.35 -16.25
N ALA A 172 -62.84 18.12 -16.58
CA ALA A 172 -63.95 17.83 -17.49
C ALA A 172 -65.30 18.33 -16.93
N GLN A 173 -65.54 18.16 -15.62
CA GLN A 173 -66.73 18.72 -14.96
C GLN A 173 -66.74 20.25 -15.03
N LYS A 174 -65.60 20.91 -14.76
CA LYS A 174 -65.46 22.37 -14.87
C LYS A 174 -65.77 22.86 -16.28
N GLU A 175 -65.23 22.22 -17.31
CA GLU A 175 -65.53 22.54 -18.71
C GLU A 175 -67.01 22.34 -19.05
N GLY A 176 -67.64 21.27 -18.53
CA GLY A 176 -69.07 21.02 -18.69
C GLY A 176 -69.95 22.08 -17.99
N VAL A 177 -69.55 22.54 -16.80
CA VAL A 177 -70.21 23.64 -16.09
C VAL A 177 -70.04 24.96 -16.83
N GLU A 178 -68.84 25.25 -17.34
CA GLU A 178 -68.56 26.44 -18.13
C GLU A 178 -69.41 26.50 -19.41
N LYS A 179 -69.50 25.38 -20.15
CA LYS A 179 -70.39 25.28 -21.32
C LYS A 179 -71.85 25.57 -20.94
N ARG A 180 -72.36 24.96 -19.87
CA ARG A 180 -73.73 25.23 -19.38
C ARG A 180 -73.92 26.69 -18.97
N ARG A 181 -72.92 27.31 -18.33
CA ARG A 181 -72.96 28.73 -17.97
C ARG A 181 -73.01 29.61 -19.21
N THR A 182 -72.19 29.35 -20.22
CA THR A 182 -72.20 30.12 -21.47
C THR A 182 -73.53 29.99 -22.21
N GLU A 183 -74.13 28.79 -22.23
CA GLU A 183 -75.43 28.58 -22.86
C GLU A 183 -76.56 29.29 -22.09
N ALA A 184 -76.53 29.23 -20.76
CA ALA A 184 -77.46 29.97 -19.92
C ALA A 184 -77.32 31.50 -20.13
N LEU A 185 -76.10 32.03 -20.26
CA LEU A 185 -75.87 33.45 -20.57
C LEU A 185 -76.44 33.85 -21.93
N LYS A 186 -76.33 33.00 -22.97
CA LYS A 186 -76.97 33.26 -24.26
C LYS A 186 -78.49 33.31 -24.14
N VAL A 187 -79.08 32.39 -23.38
CA VAL A 187 -80.53 32.35 -23.14
C VAL A 187 -80.98 33.61 -22.39
N VAL A 188 -80.26 34.01 -21.33
CA VAL A 188 -80.56 35.24 -20.59
C VAL A 188 -80.46 36.46 -21.51
N ALA A 189 -79.40 36.59 -22.29
CA ALA A 189 -79.24 37.70 -23.24
C ALA A 189 -80.36 37.73 -24.29
N LYS A 190 -80.81 36.57 -24.78
CA LYS A 190 -81.95 36.47 -25.69
C LYS A 190 -83.25 36.93 -25.02
N ILE A 191 -83.53 36.48 -23.80
CA ILE A 191 -84.70 36.90 -23.04
C ILE A 191 -84.66 38.41 -22.75
N GLU A 192 -83.49 38.98 -22.43
CA GLU A 192 -83.34 40.42 -22.22
C GLU A 192 -83.61 41.24 -23.48
N LEU A 193 -83.16 40.76 -24.65
CA LEU A 193 -83.48 41.35 -25.95
C LEU A 193 -84.97 41.26 -26.26
N ASP A 194 -85.57 40.08 -26.13
CA ASP A 194 -87.00 39.86 -26.34
C ASP A 194 -87.85 40.75 -25.40
N LEU A 195 -87.43 40.91 -24.15
CA LEU A 195 -88.12 41.75 -23.15
C LEU A 195 -87.98 43.24 -23.49
N ARG A 196 -86.84 43.66 -24.06
CA ARG A 196 -86.65 45.02 -24.59
C ARG A 196 -87.56 45.27 -25.80
N ASP A 197 -87.58 44.35 -26.76
CA ASP A 197 -88.42 44.44 -27.96
C ASP A 197 -89.91 44.48 -27.60
N ILE A 198 -90.35 43.67 -26.62
CA ILE A 198 -91.72 43.68 -26.10
C ILE A 198 -92.02 45.01 -25.41
N LYS A 199 -91.10 45.56 -24.59
CA LYS A 199 -91.29 46.87 -23.97
C LYS A 199 -91.42 47.98 -25.02
N ASP A 200 -90.57 47.98 -26.04
CA ASP A 200 -90.62 48.97 -27.12
C ASP A 200 -91.91 48.83 -27.95
N ARG A 201 -92.37 47.59 -28.21
CA ARG A 201 -93.70 47.33 -28.80
C ARG A 201 -94.83 47.87 -27.95
N ILE A 202 -94.82 47.64 -26.64
CA ILE A 202 -95.85 48.16 -25.72
C ILE A 202 -95.86 49.70 -25.73
N VAL A 203 -94.69 50.35 -25.73
CA VAL A 203 -94.59 51.81 -25.82
C VAL A 203 -95.16 52.32 -27.14
N ASN A 204 -94.83 51.67 -28.25
CA ASN A 204 -95.33 52.04 -29.58
C ASN A 204 -96.84 51.80 -29.72
N GLU A 205 -97.37 50.67 -29.24
CA GLU A 205 -98.81 50.42 -29.24
C GLU A 205 -99.56 51.38 -28.33
N LYS A 206 -98.99 51.77 -27.19
CA LYS A 206 -99.59 52.78 -26.31
C LYS A 206 -99.66 54.14 -27.00
N ARG A 207 -98.60 54.55 -27.70
CA ARG A 207 -98.59 55.76 -28.53
C ARG A 207 -99.62 55.69 -29.66
N ALA A 208 -99.68 54.58 -30.38
CA ALA A 208 -100.66 54.37 -31.45
C ALA A 208 -102.10 54.37 -30.92
N LYS A 209 -102.35 53.82 -29.73
CA LYS A 209 -103.65 53.88 -29.05
C LYS A 209 -104.01 55.31 -28.64
N ASP A 210 -103.06 56.07 -28.12
CA ASP A 210 -103.28 57.47 -27.72
C ASP A 210 -103.52 58.37 -28.94
N GLU A 211 -102.84 58.13 -30.07
CA GLU A 211 -103.10 58.79 -31.36
C GLU A 211 -104.48 58.40 -31.91
N ALA A 212 -104.80 57.10 -31.98
CA ALA A 212 -106.11 56.63 -32.42
C ALA A 212 -107.27 57.15 -31.55
N ALA A 213 -107.05 57.36 -30.25
CA ALA A 213 -108.04 57.96 -29.36
C ALA A 213 -108.25 59.46 -29.65
N ARG A 214 -107.19 60.20 -30.00
CA ARG A 214 -107.30 61.60 -30.46
C ARG A 214 -107.99 61.68 -31.80
N ASP A 215 -107.66 60.79 -32.72
CA ASP A 215 -108.30 60.71 -34.05
C ASP A 215 -109.78 60.39 -33.91
N LEU A 216 -110.15 59.42 -33.06
CA LEU A 216 -111.55 59.09 -32.75
C LEU A 216 -112.31 60.29 -32.17
N GLN A 217 -111.66 61.10 -31.31
CA GLN A 217 -112.26 62.30 -30.75
C GLN A 217 -112.44 63.40 -31.82
N SER A 218 -111.49 63.53 -32.75
CA SER A 218 -111.61 64.46 -33.88
C SER A 218 -112.72 64.03 -34.84
N VAL A 219 -112.79 62.74 -35.20
CA VAL A 219 -113.80 62.16 -36.08
C VAL A 219 -115.18 62.21 -35.46
N ARG A 220 -115.32 62.08 -34.13
CA ARG A 220 -116.60 62.32 -33.45
C ARG A 220 -117.06 63.78 -33.55
N ARG A 221 -116.15 64.75 -33.34
CA ARG A 221 -116.47 66.17 -33.53
C ARG A 221 -116.83 66.49 -34.98
N GLU A 222 -116.14 65.87 -35.94
CA GLU A 222 -116.39 66.04 -37.37
C GLU A 222 -117.70 65.36 -37.78
N SER A 223 -118.02 64.20 -37.19
CA SER A 223 -119.30 63.50 -37.41
C SER A 223 -120.49 64.25 -36.80
N GLU A 224 -120.35 64.91 -35.66
CA GLU A 224 -121.39 65.80 -35.09
C GLU A 224 -121.62 67.01 -36.01
N LYS A 225 -120.54 67.57 -36.58
CA LYS A 225 -120.59 68.70 -37.51
C LYS A 225 -121.22 68.30 -38.85
N SER A 226 -120.81 67.17 -39.42
CA SER A 226 -121.41 66.62 -40.64
C SER A 226 -122.86 66.17 -40.45
N LYS A 227 -123.30 65.74 -39.26
CA LYS A 227 -124.74 65.49 -38.99
C LYS A 227 -125.56 66.78 -38.98
N SER A 228 -124.99 67.91 -38.55
CA SER A 228 -125.63 69.22 -38.64
C SER A 228 -125.70 69.73 -40.08
N GLU A 229 -124.67 69.48 -40.90
CA GLU A 229 -124.59 69.88 -42.31
C GLU A 229 -125.46 68.97 -43.22
N LEU A 230 -125.64 67.68 -42.89
CA LEU A 230 -126.50 66.75 -43.64
C LEU A 230 -128.00 67.10 -43.56
N ALA A 231 -128.44 67.77 -42.49
CA ALA A 231 -129.82 68.22 -42.33
C ALA A 231 -130.18 69.38 -43.27
N GLU A 232 -129.19 70.20 -43.67
CA GLU A 232 -129.37 71.26 -44.68
C GLU A 232 -129.21 70.73 -46.11
N ILE A 233 -128.29 69.78 -46.36
CA ILE A 233 -127.95 69.28 -47.70
C ILE A 233 -128.97 68.25 -48.23
N SER A 234 -129.70 67.54 -47.37
CA SER A 234 -130.79 66.62 -47.74
C SER A 234 -131.89 67.25 -48.60
N LYS A 235 -132.13 68.57 -48.47
CA LYS A 235 -133.09 69.31 -49.32
C LYS A 235 -132.58 69.62 -50.73
N VAL A 236 -131.27 69.62 -50.93
CA VAL A 236 -130.62 69.97 -52.22
C VAL A 236 -130.29 68.72 -53.06
N HIS A 237 -130.05 67.58 -52.40
CA HIS A 237 -129.62 66.32 -53.05
C HIS A 237 -130.69 65.64 -53.94
N GLN A 238 -131.98 65.81 -53.66
CA GLN A 238 -133.04 65.27 -54.53
C GLN A 238 -133.08 65.89 -55.94
N ALA A 239 -132.47 67.08 -56.14
CA ALA A 239 -132.43 67.75 -57.44
C ALA A 239 -131.27 67.30 -58.34
N LYS A 240 -130.19 66.73 -57.76
CA LYS A 240 -128.93 66.40 -58.46
C LYS A 240 -128.81 64.92 -58.90
N LEU A 241 -129.62 64.01 -58.32
CA LEU A 241 -129.59 62.58 -58.62
C LEU A 241 -129.98 62.22 -60.08
N LYS A 242 -130.67 63.11 -60.80
CA LYS A 242 -131.05 62.89 -62.20
C LYS A 242 -129.93 63.19 -63.21
N GLU A 243 -128.86 63.90 -62.82
CA GLU A 243 -127.73 64.22 -63.72
C GLU A 243 -126.61 63.17 -63.71
N GLU A 244 -126.57 62.28 -62.71
CA GLU A 244 -125.44 61.36 -62.48
C GLU A 244 -125.57 60.01 -63.22
N GLU A 245 -126.79 59.56 -63.53
CA GLU A 245 -127.04 58.27 -64.20
C GLU A 245 -126.50 58.21 -65.64
N ASP A 246 -126.31 59.35 -66.31
CA ASP A 246 -125.86 59.41 -67.70
C ASP A 246 -124.33 59.26 -67.86
N ILE A 247 -123.55 59.59 -66.83
CA ILE A 247 -122.07 59.62 -66.89
C ILE A 247 -121.45 58.24 -66.59
N SER A 248 -122.13 57.41 -65.81
CA SER A 248 -121.64 56.09 -65.36
C SER A 248 -121.51 55.05 -66.50
N LYS A 249 -122.29 55.17 -67.58
CA LYS A 249 -122.26 54.23 -68.72
C LYS A 249 -121.02 54.37 -69.61
N SER A 250 -120.33 55.53 -69.62
CA SER A 250 -119.19 55.78 -70.51
C SER A 250 -117.84 55.26 -69.97
N ILE A 251 -117.74 54.97 -68.67
CA ILE A 251 -116.45 54.63 -68.02
C ILE A 251 -116.12 53.14 -68.14
N MET A 252 -117.13 52.25 -68.12
CA MET A 252 -116.94 50.79 -68.16
C MET A 252 -116.34 50.25 -69.47
N ASP A 253 -116.51 50.93 -70.61
CA ASP A 253 -116.02 50.44 -71.91
C ASP A 253 -114.52 50.68 -72.13
N ARG A 254 -113.90 51.60 -71.38
CA ARG A 254 -112.48 51.96 -71.53
C ARG A 254 -111.54 51.08 -70.70
N GLU A 255 -111.99 50.54 -69.58
CA GLU A 255 -111.17 49.68 -68.70
C GLU A 255 -110.91 48.28 -69.28
N LYS A 256 -111.85 47.77 -70.10
CA LYS A 256 -111.75 46.42 -70.70
C LYS A 256 -110.63 46.29 -71.75
N ARG A 257 -110.18 47.40 -72.33
CA ARG A 257 -109.16 47.43 -73.41
C ARG A 257 -107.73 47.52 -72.88
N LEU A 258 -107.54 47.94 -71.62
CA LEU A 258 -106.23 48.11 -70.98
C LEU A 258 -105.65 46.78 -70.45
N SER A 259 -106.52 45.86 -70.03
CA SER A 259 -106.13 44.56 -69.45
C SER A 259 -105.44 43.61 -70.46
N ILE A 260 -105.76 43.73 -71.75
CA ILE A 260 -105.26 42.83 -72.82
C ILE A 260 -103.81 43.16 -73.22
N LEU A 261 -103.32 44.38 -72.96
CA LEU A 261 -101.97 44.83 -73.35
C LEU A 261 -100.87 44.45 -72.35
N TYR A 262 -101.20 44.21 -71.07
CA TYR A 262 -100.21 43.87 -70.04
C TYR A 262 -99.72 42.41 -70.06
N GLN A 263 -100.33 41.53 -70.85
CA GLN A 263 -99.93 40.12 -70.94
C GLN A 263 -98.82 39.83 -71.97
N LYS A 264 -98.25 40.85 -72.66
CA LYS A 264 -97.34 40.65 -73.80
C LYS A 264 -95.96 41.32 -73.72
N GLN A 265 -95.34 41.46 -72.55
CA GLN A 265 -93.92 41.84 -72.52
C GLN A 265 -93.17 41.29 -71.31
N GLY A 266 -92.55 40.12 -71.50
CA GLY A 266 -91.57 39.54 -70.58
C GLY A 266 -90.16 39.66 -71.17
N ARG A 267 -89.24 40.06 -70.29
CA ARG A 267 -87.76 40.07 -70.38
C ARG A 267 -87.09 41.30 -71.00
N ALA A 268 -86.91 42.32 -70.15
CA ALA A 268 -85.72 43.16 -70.12
C ALA A 268 -85.48 43.69 -68.70
N THR A 269 -84.21 43.77 -68.29
CA THR A 269 -83.63 44.48 -67.13
C THR A 269 -83.64 43.78 -65.76
N GLN A 270 -82.45 43.52 -65.23
CA GLN A 270 -82.23 42.78 -63.97
C GLN A 270 -82.45 43.64 -62.71
N PHE A 271 -82.69 44.96 -62.82
CA PHE A 271 -83.17 45.80 -61.71
C PHE A 271 -83.96 47.01 -62.23
N ALA A 272 -85.09 47.34 -61.59
CA ALA A 272 -86.07 48.31 -62.07
C ALA A 272 -85.78 49.79 -61.72
N ASN A 273 -84.95 50.07 -60.71
CA ASN A 273 -84.50 51.43 -60.35
C ASN A 273 -83.23 51.38 -59.46
N LYS A 274 -82.58 52.53 -59.26
CA LYS A 274 -81.36 52.68 -58.43
C LYS A 274 -81.54 52.15 -57.00
N ALA A 275 -82.74 52.29 -56.43
CA ALA A 275 -83.05 51.83 -55.08
C ALA A 275 -83.05 50.30 -54.94
N ALA A 276 -83.47 49.55 -55.97
CA ALA A 276 -83.45 48.08 -55.95
C ALA A 276 -82.02 47.52 -56.01
N ARG A 277 -81.13 48.15 -56.80
CA ARG A 277 -79.69 47.81 -56.86
C ARG A 277 -78.99 48.13 -55.54
N ASP A 278 -79.23 49.32 -54.99
CA ASP A 278 -78.58 49.75 -53.76
C ASP A 278 -79.02 48.88 -52.57
N LYS A 279 -80.27 48.40 -52.53
CA LYS A 279 -80.76 47.44 -51.52
C LYS A 279 -80.08 46.06 -51.61
N TRP A 280 -79.75 45.60 -52.82
CA TRP A 280 -79.01 44.35 -53.02
C TRP A 280 -77.53 44.49 -52.61
N LEU A 281 -76.87 45.59 -53.02
CA LEU A 281 -75.50 45.89 -52.60
C LEU A 281 -75.38 46.08 -51.08
N GLN A 282 -76.38 46.69 -50.44
CA GLN A 282 -76.41 46.86 -48.99
C GLN A 282 -76.48 45.50 -48.27
N LYS A 283 -77.29 44.57 -48.80
CA LYS A 283 -77.40 43.21 -48.27
C LYS A 283 -76.09 42.43 -48.45
N GLU A 284 -75.45 42.54 -49.61
CA GLU A 284 -74.16 41.90 -49.87
C GLU A 284 -73.04 42.44 -48.95
N ILE A 285 -73.04 43.75 -48.66
CA ILE A 285 -72.13 44.37 -47.70
C ILE A 285 -72.42 43.90 -46.26
N GLU A 286 -73.69 43.74 -45.91
CA GLU A 286 -74.10 43.17 -44.60
C GLU A 286 -73.70 41.70 -44.47
N ASP A 287 -73.77 40.92 -45.54
CA ASP A 287 -73.37 39.51 -45.54
C ASP A 287 -71.83 39.34 -45.49
N LEU A 288 -71.06 40.26 -46.09
CA LEU A 288 -69.59 40.23 -46.09
C LEU A 288 -68.93 40.81 -44.82
N LYS A 289 -69.62 41.70 -44.08
CA LYS A 289 -69.11 42.28 -42.82
C LYS A 289 -68.74 41.25 -41.72
N PRO A 290 -69.57 40.23 -41.45
CA PRO A 290 -69.26 39.17 -40.48
C PRO A 290 -68.01 38.38 -40.87
N VAL A 291 -67.84 38.11 -42.17
CA VAL A 291 -66.67 37.38 -42.71
C VAL A 291 -65.40 38.20 -42.49
N LEU A 292 -65.44 39.51 -42.78
CA LEU A 292 -64.32 40.43 -42.53
C LEU A 292 -63.95 40.50 -41.04
N LEU A 293 -64.95 40.57 -40.15
CA LEU A 293 -64.74 40.59 -38.69
C LEU A 293 -64.13 39.28 -38.18
N SER A 294 -64.57 38.13 -38.73
CA SER A 294 -64.00 36.82 -38.41
C SER A 294 -62.53 36.73 -38.83
N ASN A 295 -62.21 37.16 -40.06
CA ASN A 295 -60.82 37.15 -40.56
C ASN A 295 -59.91 38.08 -39.76
N LYS A 296 -60.37 39.29 -39.41
CA LYS A 296 -59.60 40.20 -38.55
C LYS A 296 -59.35 39.63 -37.15
N LYS A 297 -60.31 38.88 -36.60
CA LYS A 297 -60.14 38.20 -35.31
C LYS A 297 -59.10 37.08 -35.41
N GLN A 298 -59.12 36.29 -36.49
CA GLN A 298 -58.09 35.27 -36.74
C GLN A 298 -56.70 35.90 -36.94
N GLU A 299 -56.61 37.01 -37.66
CA GLU A 299 -55.35 37.74 -37.84
C GLU A 299 -54.76 38.22 -36.51
N GLY A 300 -55.60 38.75 -35.60
CA GLY A 300 -55.18 39.15 -34.26
C GLY A 300 -54.67 37.98 -33.41
N LEU A 301 -55.37 36.83 -33.42
CA LEU A 301 -54.94 35.63 -32.70
C LEU A 301 -53.60 35.11 -33.23
N LEU A 302 -53.41 35.10 -34.56
CA LEU A 302 -52.15 34.69 -35.18
C LEU A 302 -51.00 35.65 -34.85
N GLN A 303 -51.26 36.97 -34.76
CA GLN A 303 -50.25 37.93 -34.32
C GLN A 303 -49.82 37.74 -32.86
N GLU A 304 -50.77 37.45 -31.97
CA GLU A 304 -50.44 37.10 -30.56
C GLU A 304 -49.61 35.81 -30.47
N GLU A 305 -49.92 34.82 -31.30
CA GLU A 305 -49.20 33.55 -31.34
C GLU A 305 -47.77 33.71 -31.91
N ILE A 306 -47.61 34.53 -32.96
CA ILE A 306 -46.30 34.91 -33.49
C ILE A 306 -45.47 35.64 -32.42
N GLN A 307 -46.09 36.53 -31.64
CA GLN A 307 -45.37 37.25 -30.60
C GLN A 307 -44.90 36.30 -29.48
N LYS A 308 -45.76 35.38 -29.03
CA LYS A 308 -45.37 34.34 -28.05
C LYS A 308 -44.21 33.49 -28.55
N LEU A 309 -44.25 33.04 -29.81
CA LEU A 309 -43.18 32.25 -30.41
C LEU A 309 -41.87 33.05 -30.50
N LYS A 310 -41.92 34.36 -30.77
CA LYS A 310 -40.73 35.22 -30.77
C LYS A 310 -40.11 35.36 -29.37
N ASP A 311 -40.95 35.53 -28.36
CA ASP A 311 -40.49 35.63 -26.97
C ASP A 311 -39.84 34.30 -26.54
N GLU A 312 -40.45 33.16 -26.91
CA GLU A 312 -39.93 31.81 -26.64
C GLU A 312 -38.59 31.54 -27.35
N ILE A 313 -38.45 32.00 -28.60
CA ILE A 313 -37.17 31.93 -29.34
C ILE A 313 -36.08 32.77 -28.65
N ASN A 314 -36.42 33.97 -28.17
CA ASN A 314 -35.46 34.82 -27.45
C ASN A 314 -35.01 34.17 -26.13
N ASP A 315 -35.94 33.60 -25.36
CA ASP A 315 -35.62 32.90 -24.12
C ASP A 315 -34.73 31.68 -24.36
N LEU A 316 -35.04 30.88 -25.39
CA LEU A 316 -34.21 29.76 -25.81
C LEU A 316 -32.82 30.20 -26.29
N THR A 317 -32.72 31.31 -27.02
CA THR A 317 -31.44 31.85 -27.49
C THR A 317 -30.56 32.28 -26.31
N ASN A 318 -31.14 33.01 -25.34
CA ASN A 318 -30.45 33.41 -24.12
C ASN A 318 -30.00 32.20 -23.29
N TYR A 319 -30.83 31.15 -23.23
CA TYR A 319 -30.48 29.91 -22.55
C TYR A 319 -29.31 29.18 -23.22
N ILE A 320 -29.31 29.09 -24.56
CA ILE A 320 -28.20 28.50 -25.33
C ILE A 320 -26.90 29.28 -25.09
N GLU A 321 -26.96 30.61 -25.11
CA GLU A 321 -25.78 31.45 -24.93
C GLU A 321 -25.20 31.33 -23.51
N SER A 322 -26.07 31.28 -22.49
CA SER A 322 -25.68 31.00 -21.11
C SER A 322 -24.98 29.64 -20.97
N ARG A 323 -25.56 28.58 -21.56
CA ARG A 323 -24.96 27.23 -21.56
C ARG A 323 -23.63 27.16 -22.30
N LYS A 324 -23.49 27.90 -23.39
CA LYS A 324 -22.24 27.96 -24.16
C LYS A 324 -21.12 28.64 -23.35
N SER A 325 -21.44 29.72 -22.65
CA SER A 325 -20.53 30.39 -21.71
C SER A 325 -20.14 29.47 -20.54
N GLU A 326 -21.10 28.73 -19.98
CA GLU A 326 -20.83 27.75 -18.92
C GLU A 326 -19.90 26.62 -19.39
N SER A 327 -20.16 26.07 -20.58
CA SER A 327 -19.31 25.04 -21.21
C SER A 327 -17.88 25.54 -21.41
N SER A 328 -17.70 26.77 -21.90
CA SER A 328 -16.38 27.36 -22.12
C SER A 328 -15.60 27.55 -20.81
N LYS A 329 -16.27 27.97 -19.72
CA LYS A 329 -15.65 28.06 -18.39
C LYS A 329 -15.25 26.68 -17.85
N LEU A 330 -16.08 25.66 -18.09
CA LEU A 330 -15.78 24.27 -17.74
C LEU A 330 -14.57 23.73 -18.50
N GLU A 331 -14.47 24.03 -19.80
CA GLU A 331 -13.30 23.67 -20.63
C GLU A 331 -12.01 24.34 -20.13
N GLU A 332 -12.03 25.64 -19.81
CA GLU A 332 -10.87 26.32 -19.22
C GLU A 332 -10.48 25.71 -17.86
N THR A 333 -11.47 25.35 -17.05
CA THR A 333 -11.22 24.72 -15.74
C THR A 333 -10.62 23.33 -15.92
N LEU A 334 -11.12 22.54 -16.88
CA LEU A 334 -10.58 21.23 -17.23
C LEU A 334 -9.13 21.34 -17.73
N ALA A 335 -8.85 22.31 -18.59
CA ALA A 335 -7.49 22.55 -19.09
C ALA A 335 -6.52 22.90 -17.95
N LYS A 336 -6.93 23.77 -17.01
CA LYS A 336 -6.13 24.09 -15.81
C LYS A 336 -5.89 22.86 -14.94
N ARG A 337 -6.95 22.10 -14.63
CA ARG A 337 -6.82 20.86 -13.84
C ARG A 337 -5.94 19.81 -14.52
N HIS A 338 -5.97 19.74 -15.85
CA HIS A 338 -5.10 18.83 -16.60
C HIS A 338 -3.62 19.24 -16.52
N ASN A 339 -3.32 20.54 -16.58
CA ASN A 339 -1.97 21.05 -16.37
C ASN A 339 -1.48 20.79 -14.94
N ASP A 340 -2.31 21.10 -13.93
CA ASP A 340 -1.99 20.83 -12.52
C ASP A 340 -1.69 19.34 -12.29
N TYR A 341 -2.49 18.45 -12.89
CA TYR A 341 -2.28 17.00 -12.82
C TYR A 341 -0.94 16.59 -13.44
N ASN A 342 -0.59 17.14 -14.60
CA ASN A 342 0.67 16.83 -15.27
C ASN A 342 1.88 17.32 -14.48
N ASP A 343 1.79 18.48 -13.83
CA ASP A 343 2.87 19.01 -12.99
C ASP A 343 3.02 18.20 -11.70
N LEU A 344 1.92 17.84 -11.03
CA LEU A 344 1.95 16.94 -9.87
C LEU A 344 2.50 15.56 -10.24
N ARG A 345 2.17 15.05 -11.44
CA ARG A 345 2.71 13.78 -11.95
C ARG A 345 4.22 13.85 -12.15
N LYS A 346 4.74 14.94 -12.72
CA LYS A 346 6.20 15.14 -12.86
C LYS A 346 6.89 15.23 -11.50
N GLN A 347 6.31 15.96 -10.55
CA GLN A 347 6.86 16.07 -9.20
C GLN A 347 6.91 14.71 -8.50
N ARG A 348 5.85 13.90 -8.62
CA ARG A 348 5.84 12.52 -8.13
C ARG A 348 6.97 11.70 -8.75
N ASP A 349 7.18 11.80 -10.05
CA ASP A 349 8.20 11.01 -10.75
C ASP A 349 9.62 11.40 -10.29
N VAL A 350 9.88 12.69 -10.06
CA VAL A 350 11.15 13.18 -9.49
C VAL A 350 11.35 12.65 -8.06
N LEU A 351 10.36 12.83 -7.18
CA LEU A 351 10.43 12.36 -5.79
C LEU A 351 10.59 10.85 -5.69
N GLN A 352 10.01 10.09 -6.63
CA GLN A 352 10.14 8.64 -6.66
C GLN A 352 11.54 8.20 -7.07
N GLU A 353 12.21 8.95 -7.93
CA GLU A 353 13.60 8.68 -8.31
C GLU A 353 14.57 9.08 -7.19
N GLU A 354 14.35 10.22 -6.53
CA GLU A 354 15.11 10.61 -5.32
C GLU A 354 14.98 9.56 -4.22
N ARG A 355 13.76 9.07 -3.96
CA ARG A 355 13.53 7.99 -2.97
C ARG A 355 14.32 6.72 -3.30
N LYS A 356 14.41 6.33 -4.58
CA LYS A 356 15.22 5.18 -4.98
C LYS A 356 16.72 5.42 -4.76
N SER A 357 17.20 6.63 -5.02
CA SER A 357 18.59 7.00 -4.77
C SER A 357 18.92 6.87 -3.28
N TYR A 358 18.09 7.44 -2.41
CA TYR A 358 18.29 7.35 -0.96
C TYR A 358 18.21 5.92 -0.44
N TRP A 359 17.29 5.10 -0.98
CA TRP A 359 17.20 3.70 -0.60
C TRP A 359 18.46 2.90 -0.99
N LYS A 360 19.08 3.24 -2.12
CA LYS A 360 20.35 2.65 -2.53
C LYS A 360 21.51 3.07 -1.61
N GLU A 361 21.61 4.35 -1.29
CA GLU A 361 22.60 4.86 -0.33
C GLU A 361 22.43 4.23 1.06
N GLU A 362 21.19 4.12 1.56
CA GLU A 362 20.89 3.47 2.83
C GLU A 362 21.32 2.00 2.82
N SER A 363 21.05 1.28 1.73
CA SER A 363 21.48 -0.12 1.58
C SER A 363 23.00 -0.26 1.54
N GLU A 364 23.71 0.65 0.88
CA GLU A 364 25.18 0.65 0.82
C GLU A 364 25.80 0.93 2.20
N VAL A 365 25.27 1.92 2.92
CA VAL A 365 25.72 2.26 4.29
C VAL A 365 25.42 1.13 5.26
N THR A 366 24.26 0.49 5.14
CA THR A 366 23.89 -0.65 6.02
C THR A 366 24.81 -1.83 5.79
N ALA A 367 25.12 -2.16 4.53
CA ALA A 367 26.05 -3.23 4.20
C ALA A 367 27.47 -2.95 4.73
N GLU A 368 27.94 -1.70 4.67
CA GLU A 368 29.23 -1.32 5.23
C GLU A 368 29.23 -1.38 6.77
N LEU A 369 28.13 -0.99 7.41
CA LEU A 369 27.96 -1.14 8.86
C LEU A 369 28.00 -2.61 9.29
N ASP A 370 27.28 -3.49 8.60
CA ASP A 370 27.28 -4.93 8.91
C ASP A 370 28.68 -5.53 8.74
N ARG A 371 29.40 -5.13 7.69
CA ARG A 371 30.78 -5.54 7.46
C ARG A 371 31.71 -5.06 8.59
N LEU A 372 31.64 -3.79 8.96
CA LEU A 372 32.45 -3.23 10.04
C LEU A 372 32.13 -3.89 11.39
N GLN A 373 30.86 -4.22 11.64
CA GLN A 373 30.45 -4.97 12.83
C GLN A 373 31.03 -6.38 12.84
N GLU A 374 30.99 -7.09 11.71
CA GLU A 374 31.63 -8.41 11.60
C GLU A 374 33.14 -8.32 11.84
N ASP A 375 33.81 -7.34 11.24
CA ASP A 375 35.25 -7.16 11.39
C ASP A 375 35.62 -6.80 12.84
N LEU A 376 34.80 -6.00 13.52
CA LEU A 376 34.94 -5.72 14.94
C LEU A 376 34.77 -6.98 15.80
N ILE A 377 33.75 -7.80 15.52
CA ILE A 377 33.53 -9.08 16.25
C ILE A 377 34.70 -10.03 16.02
N LYS A 378 35.23 -10.12 14.79
CA LYS A 378 36.41 -10.94 14.46
C LYS A 378 37.64 -10.44 15.22
N ALA A 379 37.93 -9.15 15.18
CA ALA A 379 39.05 -8.54 15.90
C ALA A 379 38.95 -8.76 17.42
N GLN A 380 37.75 -8.60 17.99
CA GLN A 380 37.51 -8.83 19.41
C GLN A 380 37.69 -10.30 19.80
N LYS A 381 37.23 -11.24 18.97
CA LYS A 381 37.50 -12.67 19.17
C LYS A 381 38.99 -13.01 19.09
N SER A 382 39.74 -12.40 18.16
CA SER A 382 41.19 -12.59 18.07
C SER A 382 41.91 -12.05 19.31
N LEU A 383 41.51 -10.88 19.82
CA LEU A 383 42.04 -10.33 21.07
C LEU A 383 41.70 -11.23 22.27
N ASP A 384 40.47 -11.76 22.32
CA ASP A 384 40.04 -12.71 23.34
C ASP A 384 40.83 -14.03 23.30
N GLN A 385 41.29 -14.47 22.13
CA GLN A 385 42.13 -15.66 21.99
C GLN A 385 43.58 -15.40 22.43
N ALA A 386 44.10 -14.20 22.19
CA ALA A 386 45.46 -13.80 22.59
C ALA A 386 45.58 -13.50 24.10
N THR A 387 44.48 -13.22 24.79
CA THR A 387 44.48 -12.87 26.22
C THR A 387 44.35 -14.12 27.11
N PRO A 388 45.15 -14.26 28.20
CA PRO A 388 45.02 -15.36 29.14
C PRO A 388 43.58 -15.50 29.71
N GLY A 389 43.06 -16.73 29.76
CA GLY A 389 41.63 -16.98 30.04
C GLY A 389 41.11 -16.44 31.38
N ASP A 390 41.95 -16.35 32.40
CA ASP A 390 41.57 -15.80 33.72
C ASP A 390 41.47 -14.27 33.74
N ILE A 391 42.32 -13.60 32.96
CA ILE A 391 42.32 -12.15 32.78
C ILE A 391 41.16 -11.75 31.88
N ARG A 392 40.91 -12.51 30.79
CA ARG A 392 39.76 -12.32 29.90
C ARG A 392 38.43 -12.38 30.64
N ARG A 393 38.22 -13.43 31.45
CA ARG A 393 37.02 -13.56 32.30
C ARG A 393 36.88 -12.34 33.22
N GLY A 394 37.99 -11.96 33.85
CA GLY A 394 38.06 -10.78 34.71
C GLY A 394 37.61 -9.48 34.02
N LEU A 395 38.21 -9.15 32.88
CA LEU A 395 37.90 -7.92 32.14
C LEU A 395 36.45 -7.89 31.64
N ASN A 396 35.94 -9.01 31.11
CA ASN A 396 34.55 -9.09 30.65
C ASN A 396 33.56 -8.94 31.81
N SER A 397 33.85 -9.55 32.96
CA SER A 397 33.06 -9.37 34.18
C SER A 397 33.11 -7.93 34.69
N VAL A 398 34.26 -7.26 34.64
CA VAL A 398 34.38 -5.84 35.03
C VAL A 398 33.55 -4.95 34.10
N SER A 399 33.66 -5.10 32.79
CA SER A 399 32.85 -4.36 31.81
C SER A 399 31.35 -4.58 32.01
N ARG A 400 30.93 -5.79 32.37
CA ARG A 400 29.54 -6.10 32.73
C ARG A 400 29.12 -5.44 34.05
N ILE A 401 29.92 -5.56 35.11
CA ILE A 401 29.62 -4.99 36.43
C ILE A 401 29.47 -3.46 36.35
N ILE A 402 30.32 -2.80 35.55
CA ILE A 402 30.23 -1.36 35.29
C ILE A 402 28.88 -0.99 34.67
N LYS A 403 28.41 -1.76 33.68
CA LYS A 403 27.11 -1.54 33.03
C LYS A 403 25.94 -1.85 33.97
N ASP A 404 25.97 -2.99 34.65
CA ASP A 404 24.87 -3.48 35.50
C ASP A 404 24.67 -2.60 36.75
N HIS A 405 25.74 -2.03 37.31
CA HIS A 405 25.70 -1.24 38.56
C HIS A 405 25.96 0.26 38.35
N GLY A 406 26.14 0.72 37.10
CA GLY A 406 26.35 2.12 36.75
C GLY A 406 27.55 2.77 37.45
N ILE A 407 28.67 2.05 37.58
CA ILE A 407 29.85 2.53 38.33
C ILE A 407 30.64 3.51 37.44
N THR A 408 30.74 4.76 37.87
CA THR A 408 31.55 5.80 37.20
C THR A 408 32.97 5.87 37.78
N GLY A 409 33.92 6.44 37.02
CA GLY A 409 35.33 6.61 37.47
C GLY A 409 36.27 5.44 37.13
N VAL A 410 35.88 4.58 36.19
CA VAL A 410 36.76 3.56 35.58
C VAL A 410 37.15 4.04 34.18
N PHE A 411 38.46 4.14 33.92
CA PHE A 411 38.98 4.66 32.64
C PHE A 411 39.23 3.56 31.61
N GLY A 412 39.42 2.32 32.04
CA GLY A 412 39.66 1.17 31.16
C GLY A 412 41.04 0.52 31.38
N PRO A 413 41.35 -0.59 30.69
CA PRO A 413 42.66 -1.22 30.73
C PRO A 413 43.74 -0.33 30.09
N VAL A 414 44.99 -0.45 30.55
CA VAL A 414 46.13 0.31 30.02
C VAL A 414 46.28 0.13 28.49
N LEU A 415 45.95 -1.04 27.96
CA LEU A 415 45.96 -1.35 26.53
C LEU A 415 45.03 -0.43 25.70
N GLU A 416 43.87 -0.04 26.23
CA GLU A 416 42.93 0.85 25.53
C GLU A 416 43.31 2.33 25.66
N LEU A 417 44.21 2.65 26.60
CA LEU A 417 44.59 4.02 26.95
C LEU A 417 45.94 4.46 26.35
N VAL A 418 46.61 3.55 25.61
CA VAL A 418 47.94 3.76 25.04
C VAL A 418 47.91 3.69 23.53
N ASP A 419 48.60 4.63 22.87
CA ASP A 419 48.82 4.63 21.43
C ASP A 419 50.33 4.78 21.15
N CYS A 420 50.86 4.02 20.19
CA CYS A 420 52.27 4.04 19.83
C CYS A 420 52.51 3.60 18.38
N GLU A 421 53.68 3.91 17.83
CA GLU A 421 54.06 3.44 16.48
C GLU A 421 54.33 1.92 16.50
N GLU A 422 53.98 1.23 15.41
CA GLU A 422 54.10 -0.24 15.27
C GLU A 422 55.49 -0.78 15.63
N LYS A 423 56.54 0.00 15.36
CA LYS A 423 57.94 -0.33 15.67
C LYS A 423 58.21 -0.58 17.15
N PHE A 424 57.33 -0.11 18.03
CA PHE A 424 57.47 -0.23 19.48
C PHE A 424 56.49 -1.24 20.09
N PHE A 425 55.64 -1.91 19.31
CA PHE A 425 54.62 -2.83 19.84
C PHE A 425 55.24 -3.96 20.66
N THR A 426 56.26 -4.65 20.12
CA THR A 426 56.94 -5.74 20.82
C THR A 426 57.62 -5.25 22.10
N ALA A 427 58.26 -4.08 22.06
CA ALA A 427 58.89 -3.50 23.23
C ALA A 427 57.86 -3.13 24.31
N VAL A 428 56.72 -2.56 23.93
CA VAL A 428 55.63 -2.21 24.86
C VAL A 428 54.97 -3.46 25.46
N GLU A 429 54.71 -4.47 24.62
CA GLU A 429 54.09 -5.73 25.02
C GLU A 429 54.96 -6.51 26.00
N VAL A 430 56.25 -6.67 25.70
CA VAL A 430 57.18 -7.39 26.57
C VAL A 430 57.41 -6.62 27.88
N THR A 431 57.51 -5.29 27.81
CA THR A 431 57.73 -4.46 29.00
C THR A 431 56.55 -4.51 29.97
N ALA A 432 55.34 -4.33 29.47
CA ALA A 432 54.17 -4.27 30.33
C ALA A 432 53.59 -5.66 30.62
N ALA A 433 53.74 -6.64 29.73
CA ALA A 433 53.22 -7.99 29.88
C ALA A 433 51.75 -7.98 30.38
N ASN A 434 51.49 -8.59 31.55
CA ASN A 434 50.14 -8.62 32.14
C ASN A 434 49.65 -7.25 32.66
N SER A 435 50.54 -6.26 32.81
CA SER A 435 50.19 -4.90 33.21
C SER A 435 49.48 -4.10 32.12
N LEU A 436 49.52 -4.54 30.85
CA LEU A 436 48.67 -3.99 29.80
C LEU A 436 47.17 -4.16 30.09
N PHE A 437 46.81 -5.24 30.78
CA PHE A 437 45.43 -5.56 31.13
C PHE A 437 45.01 -4.98 32.49
N HIS A 438 45.86 -4.18 33.13
CA HIS A 438 45.49 -3.54 34.39
C HIS A 438 44.50 -2.40 34.14
N VAL A 439 43.42 -2.36 34.93
CA VAL A 439 42.35 -1.38 34.75
C VAL A 439 42.64 -0.13 35.57
N VAL A 440 42.74 1.01 34.89
CA VAL A 440 42.98 2.31 35.53
C VAL A 440 41.67 2.85 36.11
N VAL A 441 41.68 3.23 37.38
CA VAL A 441 40.53 3.79 38.09
C VAL A 441 40.91 5.08 38.80
N GLU A 442 39.94 5.94 39.00
CA GLU A 442 40.14 7.22 39.68
C GLU A 442 40.54 7.05 41.14
N ASN A 443 39.80 6.21 41.88
CA ASN A 443 39.95 6.01 43.31
C ASN A 443 40.00 4.51 43.69
N ASP A 444 40.68 4.19 44.78
CA ASP A 444 40.78 2.83 45.32
C ASP A 444 39.44 2.28 45.84
N ASP A 445 38.53 3.13 46.32
CA ASP A 445 37.18 2.74 46.72
C ASP A 445 36.41 2.09 45.56
N ILE A 446 36.58 2.61 44.34
CA ILE A 446 35.97 2.09 43.12
C ILE A 446 36.52 0.70 42.81
N SER A 447 37.85 0.53 42.89
CA SER A 447 38.46 -0.79 42.71
C SER A 447 37.98 -1.81 43.76
N THR A 448 37.85 -1.41 45.02
CA THR A 448 37.39 -2.29 46.11
C THR A 448 35.95 -2.73 45.89
N LYS A 449 35.08 -1.82 45.49
CA LYS A 449 33.68 -2.11 45.17
C LYS A 449 33.56 -3.10 44.02
N ILE A 450 34.32 -2.91 42.94
CA ILE A 450 34.34 -3.82 41.79
C ILE A 450 34.92 -5.19 42.18
N ILE A 451 36.00 -5.24 42.96
CA ILE A 451 36.62 -6.49 43.43
C ILE A 451 35.66 -7.29 44.32
N GLN A 452 34.89 -6.65 45.20
CA GLN A 452 33.92 -7.32 46.07
C GLN A 452 32.83 -8.03 45.24
N ILE A 453 32.29 -7.34 44.23
CA ILE A 453 31.27 -7.90 43.32
C ILE A 453 31.89 -9.02 42.47
N LEU A 454 33.08 -8.78 41.92
CA LEU A 454 33.82 -9.74 41.10
C LEU A 454 34.15 -11.04 41.87
N THR A 455 34.53 -10.92 43.15
CA THR A 455 34.85 -12.07 44.03
C THR A 455 33.59 -12.85 44.39
N ARG A 456 32.47 -12.17 44.65
CA ARG A 456 31.17 -12.81 44.92
C ARG A 456 30.69 -13.66 43.73
N GLU A 457 30.92 -13.16 42.51
CA GLU A 457 30.51 -13.83 41.28
C GLU A 457 31.57 -14.80 40.71
N LYS A 458 32.74 -14.90 41.36
CA LYS A 458 33.91 -15.66 40.84
C LYS A 458 34.25 -15.28 39.40
N GLY A 459 34.19 -13.99 39.07
CA GLY A 459 34.30 -13.46 37.71
C GLY A 459 35.71 -13.43 37.12
N GLY A 460 36.72 -14.01 37.78
CA GLY A 460 38.12 -14.05 37.28
C GLY A 460 39.05 -13.09 38.03
N ARG A 461 40.23 -12.81 37.44
CA ARG A 461 41.29 -12.02 38.07
C ARG A 461 41.52 -10.73 37.30
N VAL A 462 41.42 -9.59 37.99
CA VAL A 462 41.74 -8.26 37.45
C VAL A 462 42.62 -7.52 38.44
N THR A 463 43.58 -6.76 37.93
CA THR A 463 44.42 -5.87 38.72
C THR A 463 44.07 -4.43 38.36
N PHE A 464 43.89 -3.59 39.39
CA PHE A 464 43.50 -2.20 39.23
C PHE A 464 44.66 -1.26 39.55
N ILE A 465 44.74 -0.13 38.85
CA ILE A 465 45.69 0.95 39.10
C ILE A 465 44.90 2.19 39.56
N PRO A 466 44.79 2.42 40.88
CA PRO A 466 44.08 3.57 41.42
C PRO A 466 44.94 4.85 41.40
N LEU A 467 44.56 5.82 40.56
CA LEU A 467 45.33 7.06 40.33
C LEU A 467 45.63 7.86 41.60
N ASN A 468 44.73 7.80 42.59
CA ASN A 468 44.91 8.47 43.89
C ASN A 468 46.04 7.86 44.75
N ARG A 469 46.33 6.56 44.61
CA ARG A 469 47.35 5.83 45.41
C ARG A 469 48.65 5.51 44.66
N VAL A 470 48.71 5.70 43.34
CA VAL A 470 49.94 5.44 42.56
C VAL A 470 51.07 6.36 43.04
N LYS A 471 52.11 5.78 43.66
CA LYS A 471 53.36 6.49 43.96
C LYS A 471 54.30 6.36 42.78
N VAL A 472 54.54 7.47 42.09
CA VAL A 472 55.52 7.53 41.01
C VAL A 472 56.91 7.55 41.62
N PRO A 473 57.82 6.63 41.26
CA PRO A 473 59.21 6.72 41.68
C PRO A 473 59.88 7.92 40.98
N ASP A 474 60.51 8.81 41.75
CA ASP A 474 61.34 9.90 41.22
C ASP A 474 62.61 9.32 40.57
N LEU A 475 62.47 8.85 39.34
CA LEU A 475 63.58 8.41 38.51
C LEU A 475 64.00 9.56 37.60
N SER A 476 65.08 10.24 37.96
CA SER A 476 65.78 11.14 37.05
C SER A 476 66.45 10.30 35.96
N CYS A 477 65.74 10.02 34.87
CA CYS A 477 66.30 9.28 33.75
C CYS A 477 67.47 10.08 33.13
N PRO A 478 68.72 9.57 33.16
CA PRO A 478 69.85 10.31 32.61
C PRO A 478 69.66 10.49 31.10
N GLN A 479 69.93 11.70 30.58
CA GLN A 479 69.91 11.93 29.13
C GLN A 479 71.22 11.37 28.55
N SER A 480 71.13 10.23 27.87
CA SER A 480 72.25 9.64 27.11
C SER A 480 71.83 9.44 25.65
N PRO A 481 72.73 9.61 24.66
CA PRO A 481 72.46 9.26 23.27
C PRO A 481 72.25 7.74 23.05
N ASP A 482 72.62 6.91 24.02
CA ASP A 482 72.63 5.45 23.89
C ASP A 482 71.28 4.79 24.19
N PHE A 483 70.33 5.50 24.82
CA PHE A 483 69.00 4.97 25.12
C PHE A 483 67.91 6.07 25.15
N VAL A 484 66.67 5.67 24.87
CA VAL A 484 65.51 6.57 24.85
C VAL A 484 64.43 6.05 25.81
N PRO A 485 63.89 6.86 26.74
CA PRO A 485 62.80 6.43 27.61
C PRO A 485 61.57 5.99 26.82
N LEU A 486 61.05 4.78 27.10
CA LEU A 486 59.91 4.21 26.39
C LEU A 486 58.66 5.10 26.54
N LEU A 487 58.44 5.63 27.76
CA LEU A 487 57.34 6.51 28.08
C LEU A 487 57.24 7.76 27.17
N LYS A 488 58.37 8.30 26.68
CA LYS A 488 58.38 9.47 25.77
C LYS A 488 57.89 9.16 24.36
N LYS A 489 57.80 7.87 23.99
CA LYS A 489 57.35 7.40 22.68
C LYS A 489 55.91 6.90 22.68
N LEU A 490 55.27 6.88 23.85
CA LEU A 490 53.85 6.53 24.01
C LEU A 490 53.00 7.80 24.00
N LYS A 491 51.85 7.73 23.33
CA LYS A 491 50.81 8.75 23.38
C LYS A 491 49.75 8.30 24.38
N TYR A 492 49.50 9.12 25.38
CA TYR A 492 48.48 8.90 26.40
C TYR A 492 47.98 10.24 26.93
N ARG A 493 46.77 10.25 27.51
CA ARG A 493 46.20 11.46 28.13
C ARG A 493 46.95 11.82 29.42
N SER A 494 47.15 13.13 29.65
CA SER A 494 47.82 13.68 30.85
C SER A 494 47.24 13.16 32.16
N ASP A 495 45.93 12.92 32.20
CA ASP A 495 45.19 12.53 33.39
C ASP A 495 45.61 11.13 33.90
N HIS A 496 46.08 10.27 33.01
CA HIS A 496 46.51 8.90 33.32
C HIS A 496 48.02 8.78 33.50
N ARG A 497 48.77 9.89 33.46
CA ARG A 497 50.23 9.92 33.46
C ARG A 497 50.85 9.06 34.57
N ARG A 498 50.28 9.11 35.78
CA ARG A 498 50.77 8.35 36.94
C ARG A 498 50.70 6.84 36.70
N ALA A 499 49.64 6.34 36.06
CA ALA A 499 49.50 4.93 35.73
C ALA A 499 50.56 4.49 34.70
N PHE A 500 50.80 5.31 33.68
CA PHE A 500 51.83 5.04 32.67
C PHE A 500 53.25 5.13 33.24
N GLU A 501 53.53 6.06 34.14
CA GLU A 501 54.82 6.16 34.84
C GLU A 501 55.08 4.96 35.76
N GLN A 502 54.05 4.38 36.37
CA GLN A 502 54.18 3.15 37.15
C GLN A 502 54.53 1.94 36.28
N VAL A 503 53.93 1.81 35.11
CA VAL A 503 54.09 0.64 34.22
C VAL A 503 55.35 0.76 33.35
N PHE A 504 55.63 1.94 32.78
CA PHE A 504 56.69 2.15 31.80
C PHE A 504 57.80 3.10 32.26
N GLY A 505 57.69 3.71 33.45
CA GLY A 505 58.63 4.76 33.90
C GLY A 505 60.04 4.26 34.22
N ARG A 506 60.22 2.96 34.42
CA ARG A 506 61.53 2.34 34.67
C ARG A 506 62.22 1.83 33.40
N THR A 507 61.53 1.89 32.25
CA THR A 507 61.97 1.21 31.03
C THR A 507 62.56 2.18 29.99
N VAL A 508 63.73 1.80 29.46
CA VAL A 508 64.42 2.53 28.39
C VAL A 508 64.65 1.62 27.19
N ILE A 509 64.50 2.18 25.99
CA ILE A 509 64.77 1.52 24.71
C ILE A 509 66.26 1.70 24.38
N CYS A 510 66.96 0.59 24.16
CA CYS A 510 68.37 0.54 23.79
C CYS A 510 68.51 0.03 22.35
N ARG A 511 69.59 0.45 21.65
CA ARG A 511 69.85 0.02 20.27
C ARG A 511 70.21 -1.45 20.16
N ASP A 512 71.07 -1.92 21.07
CA ASP A 512 71.68 -3.25 21.04
C ASP A 512 71.71 -3.87 22.44
N LEU A 513 71.73 -5.20 22.52
CA LEU A 513 71.75 -5.97 23.78
C LEU A 513 72.98 -5.64 24.66
N GLU A 514 74.13 -5.37 24.03
CA GLU A 514 75.34 -4.97 24.75
C GLU A 514 75.17 -3.63 25.46
N THR A 515 74.50 -2.68 24.80
CA THR A 515 74.18 -1.36 25.35
C THR A 515 73.14 -1.49 26.45
N ALA A 516 72.11 -2.32 26.26
CA ALA A 516 71.10 -2.62 27.28
C ALA A 516 71.74 -3.18 28.56
N THR A 517 72.67 -4.14 28.44
CA THR A 517 73.34 -4.76 29.60
C THR A 517 74.21 -3.76 30.37
N LYS A 518 74.91 -2.85 29.68
CA LYS A 518 75.73 -1.80 30.30
C LYS A 518 74.86 -0.78 31.04
N VAL A 519 73.74 -0.35 30.45
CA VAL A 519 72.83 0.64 31.02
C VAL A 519 72.07 0.07 32.23
N ALA A 520 71.60 -1.18 32.14
CA ALA A 520 70.91 -1.85 33.24
C ALA A 520 71.79 -1.97 34.50
N ARG A 521 73.08 -2.33 34.35
CA ARG A 521 74.02 -2.43 35.48
C ARG A 521 74.41 -1.08 36.09
N SER A 522 74.49 -0.03 35.28
CA SER A 522 74.99 1.28 35.72
C SER A 522 73.91 2.12 36.41
N ASN A 523 72.66 2.03 35.94
CA ASN A 523 71.57 2.93 36.34
C ASN A 523 70.39 2.21 37.03
N GLY A 524 70.38 0.87 37.09
CA GLY A 524 69.28 0.11 37.70
C GLY A 524 67.93 0.28 36.99
N LEU A 525 67.96 0.60 35.70
CA LEU A 525 66.80 0.77 34.82
C LEU A 525 66.56 -0.49 33.99
N ASP A 526 65.29 -0.78 33.70
CA ASP A 526 64.91 -1.89 32.84
C ASP A 526 65.18 -1.49 31.39
N CYS A 527 65.94 -2.28 30.65
CA CYS A 527 66.36 -1.97 29.29
C CYS A 527 65.73 -2.97 28.32
N ILE A 528 65.25 -2.49 27.18
CA ILE A 528 64.64 -3.34 26.15
C ILE A 528 65.12 -2.94 24.75
N THR A 529 65.36 -3.92 23.88
CA THR A 529 65.61 -3.68 22.45
C THR A 529 64.30 -3.60 21.66
N LEU A 530 64.35 -3.13 20.41
CA LEU A 530 63.15 -3.08 19.54
C LEU A 530 62.56 -4.48 19.28
N ASP A 531 63.38 -5.52 19.33
CA ASP A 531 62.98 -6.91 19.12
C ASP A 531 62.43 -7.59 20.39
N GLY A 532 62.36 -6.86 21.52
CA GLY A 532 61.81 -7.35 22.79
C GLY A 532 62.77 -8.18 23.64
N SER A 533 64.09 -8.03 23.45
CA SER A 533 65.14 -8.72 24.23
C SER A 533 65.77 -7.85 25.31
#